data_AF-A0ABD5HQ63-F1
#
_entry.id   AF-A0ABD5HQ63-F1
#
_cell.length_a   1.000
_cell.length_b   1.000
_cell.length_c   1.000
_cell.angle_alpha   90.00
_cell.angle_beta   90.00
_cell.angle_gamma   90.00
#
_symmetry.space_group_name_H-M   'P 1'
#
loop_
_entity.id
_entity.type
_entity.pdbx_description
1 polymer ?
#
loop_
_entity_poly.entity_id
_entity_poly.type
_entity_poly.pdbx_seq_one_letter_code
_entity_poly.pdbx_strand_id
1 'polypeptide(L)'
;MKSALLRIITNQSAFPSLTEISLTGHSNISGTNGAGKTSSLVLVPVFYGIDPQYMVREKPKTFLDFYLSKARSFVIFEYQRQDQISCVVLYRHNNTLHYRFVKGDADSTLFTEQSKMKLNNAENIDCWLSEDIAQITEVSRQIKTIKDYCAIIQHNLSHLSPIKARQSGLKDIADKFSLCRPGKSMRHIERLTSVMHKKTKLMEGLKDMVADCFIDS
;
A
#
# COMPACT_ATOMS: atom_id res chain seq x y z
N MET A 1 -3.27 -0.22 21.32
CA MET A 1 -2.97 -1.15 20.21
C MET A 1 -2.55 -0.33 18.99
N LYS A 2 -1.42 -0.71 18.37
CA LYS A 2 -0.67 0.14 17.43
C LYS A 2 -1.05 -0.20 15.99
N SER A 3 -1.41 0.79 15.19
CA SER A 3 -1.56 0.64 13.73
C SER A 3 -0.20 0.67 13.06
N ALA A 4 0.21 -0.31 12.26
CA ALA A 4 1.55 -0.33 11.67
C ALA A 4 1.58 -1.13 10.37
N LEU A 5 2.50 -0.78 9.47
CA LEU A 5 2.85 -1.64 8.33
C LEU A 5 3.54 -2.91 8.85
N LEU A 6 3.03 -4.08 8.46
CA LEU A 6 3.51 -5.38 8.94
C LEU A 6 4.45 -6.03 7.94
N ARG A 7 4.04 -6.08 6.66
CA ARG A 7 4.83 -6.67 5.59
C ARG A 7 4.57 -6.04 4.23
N ILE A 8 5.56 -6.18 3.35
CA ILE A 8 5.49 -5.80 1.94
C ILE A 8 5.65 -7.06 1.11
N ILE A 9 4.72 -7.32 0.21
CA ILE A 9 4.74 -8.50 -0.66
C ILE A 9 4.67 -8.02 -2.10
N THR A 10 5.54 -8.53 -2.96
CA THR A 10 5.58 -8.14 -4.38
C THR A 10 5.60 -9.36 -5.27
N ASN A 11 4.86 -9.32 -6.38
CA ASN A 11 4.90 -10.33 -7.43
C ASN A 11 5.31 -9.69 -8.77
N GLN A 12 6.27 -10.31 -9.45
CA GLN A 12 6.73 -9.93 -10.79
C GLN A 12 7.20 -8.48 -10.89
N SER A 13 8.13 -8.12 -9.99
CA SER A 13 9.22 -7.19 -10.28
C SER A 13 10.27 -7.89 -11.17
N ALA A 14 11.45 -7.32 -11.40
CA ALA A 14 12.53 -7.91 -12.21
C ALA A 14 13.07 -9.29 -11.72
N PHE A 15 12.36 -10.01 -10.84
CA PHE A 15 12.70 -11.28 -10.24
C PHE A 15 11.59 -12.33 -10.44
N PRO A 16 11.93 -13.61 -10.68
CA PRO A 16 10.96 -14.66 -11.02
C PRO A 16 10.19 -15.28 -9.83
N SER A 17 10.08 -14.61 -8.67
CA SER A 17 9.40 -15.17 -7.49
C SER A 17 8.69 -14.11 -6.62
N LEU A 18 7.65 -14.53 -5.89
CA LEU A 18 7.03 -13.74 -4.83
C LEU A 18 8.13 -13.31 -3.84
N THR A 19 8.24 -12.01 -3.58
CA THR A 19 9.18 -11.46 -2.60
C THR A 19 8.39 -10.89 -1.44
N GLU A 20 8.70 -11.35 -0.23
CA GLU A 20 8.08 -10.89 1.01
C GLU A 20 9.12 -10.28 1.94
N ILE A 21 8.76 -9.18 2.59
CA ILE A 21 9.58 -8.49 3.58
C ILE A 21 8.72 -8.22 4.80
N SER A 22 9.09 -8.86 5.91
CA SER A 22 8.51 -8.59 7.23
C SER A 22 9.17 -7.36 7.85
N LEU A 23 8.35 -6.53 8.50
CA LEU A 23 8.75 -5.29 9.20
C LEU A 23 8.46 -5.36 10.70
N THR A 24 8.05 -6.52 11.21
CA THR A 24 7.74 -6.77 12.62
C THR A 24 8.89 -7.49 13.34
N GLY A 25 9.36 -6.94 14.47
CA GLY A 25 10.50 -7.47 15.24
C GLY A 25 11.83 -6.85 14.79
N HIS A 26 12.84 -6.80 15.66
CA HIS A 26 14.19 -6.29 15.36
C HIS A 26 14.70 -6.87 14.05
N SER A 27 14.47 -6.19 12.93
CA SER A 27 14.53 -6.82 11.62
C SER A 27 16.00 -6.87 11.19
N ASN A 28 16.71 -7.90 11.66
CA ASN A 28 17.77 -8.50 10.89
C ASN A 28 17.12 -8.97 9.60
N ILE A 29 17.42 -8.27 8.50
CA ILE A 29 16.89 -8.50 7.15
C ILE A 29 17.43 -9.84 6.63
N SER A 30 16.96 -10.94 7.21
CA SER A 30 17.34 -12.30 6.84
C SER A 30 16.43 -12.76 5.70
N GLY A 31 16.84 -12.38 4.50
CA GLY A 31 16.39 -13.00 3.25
C GLY A 31 17.61 -13.58 2.54
N THR A 32 17.53 -14.84 2.14
CA THR A 32 18.52 -15.50 1.29
C THR A 32 18.64 -14.74 -0.04
N ASN A 33 19.86 -14.28 -0.33
CA ASN A 33 20.38 -13.75 -1.60
C ASN A 33 19.75 -12.46 -2.18
N GLY A 34 20.24 -11.31 -1.71
CA GLY A 34 21.00 -10.36 -2.54
C GLY A 34 20.34 -9.48 -3.61
N ALA A 35 19.11 -9.71 -4.09
CA ALA A 35 18.68 -9.05 -5.34
C ALA A 35 17.65 -7.89 -5.24
N GLY A 36 16.84 -7.79 -4.17
CA GLY A 36 15.68 -6.85 -4.16
C GLY A 36 15.41 -6.06 -2.87
N LYS A 37 16.18 -6.27 -1.80
CA LYS A 37 15.89 -5.74 -0.45
C LYS A 37 15.87 -4.20 -0.39
N THR A 38 16.86 -3.53 -0.98
CA THR A 38 16.92 -2.06 -1.01
C THR A 38 15.81 -1.45 -1.84
N SER A 39 15.43 -2.09 -2.95
CA SER A 39 14.32 -1.66 -3.81
C SER A 39 12.97 -1.79 -3.11
N SER A 40 12.79 -2.76 -2.23
CA SER A 40 11.52 -2.92 -1.54
C SER A 40 11.42 -2.10 -0.24
N LEU A 41 12.52 -1.75 0.42
CA LEU A 41 12.51 -0.76 1.52
C LEU A 41 12.08 0.64 1.04
N VAL A 42 12.32 0.94 -0.24
CA VAL A 42 11.83 2.16 -0.91
C VAL A 42 10.30 2.19 -1.04
N LEU A 43 9.58 1.07 -0.80
CA LEU A 43 8.12 1.03 -0.82
C LEU A 43 7.47 1.43 0.51
N VAL A 44 8.23 1.47 1.62
CA VAL A 44 7.68 1.90 2.93
C VAL A 44 7.08 3.32 2.87
N PRO A 45 7.75 4.34 2.30
CA PRO A 45 7.14 5.66 2.20
C PRO A 45 5.93 5.71 1.26
N VAL A 46 5.89 4.86 0.23
CA VAL A 46 4.74 4.75 -0.68
C VAL A 46 3.48 4.34 0.08
N PHE A 47 3.60 3.41 1.03
CA PHE A 47 2.49 3.03 1.91
C PHE A 47 1.93 4.22 2.72
N TYR A 48 2.79 5.14 3.14
CA TYR A 48 2.35 6.36 3.83
C TYR A 48 1.83 7.45 2.88
N GLY A 49 1.72 7.18 1.58
CA GLY A 49 1.16 8.12 0.60
C GLY A 49 2.18 9.01 -0.09
N ILE A 50 3.47 8.66 -0.05
CA ILE A 50 4.44 9.30 -0.93
C ILE A 50 4.19 8.84 -2.37
N ASP A 51 4.23 9.79 -3.33
CA ASP A 51 4.05 9.47 -4.75
C ASP A 51 5.12 8.47 -5.22
N PRO A 52 4.71 7.29 -5.73
CA PRO A 52 5.62 6.25 -6.21
C PRO A 52 6.57 6.69 -7.32
N GLN A 53 6.24 7.75 -8.06
CA GLN A 53 7.11 8.27 -9.13
C GLN A 53 8.45 8.79 -8.59
N TYR A 54 8.52 9.24 -7.33
CA TYR A 54 9.77 9.69 -6.71
C TYR A 54 10.70 8.54 -6.30
N MET A 55 10.21 7.29 -6.36
CA MET A 55 10.94 6.12 -5.87
C MET A 55 11.89 5.51 -6.91
N VAL A 56 11.68 5.79 -8.20
CA VAL A 56 12.51 5.21 -9.28
C VAL A 56 13.69 6.13 -9.60
N ARG A 57 14.91 5.58 -9.49
CA ARG A 57 16.17 6.31 -9.70
C ARG A 57 16.69 6.21 -11.13
N GLU A 58 16.36 5.13 -11.84
CA GLU A 58 16.87 4.82 -13.17
C GLU A 58 15.88 5.27 -14.24
N LYS A 59 16.13 6.44 -14.84
CA LYS A 59 15.45 6.83 -16.09
C LYS A 59 15.95 5.93 -17.23
N PRO A 60 15.07 5.43 -18.12
CA PRO A 60 13.71 5.90 -18.38
C PRO A 60 12.57 5.12 -17.67
N LYS A 61 12.85 4.19 -16.77
CA LYS A 61 11.81 3.30 -16.20
C LYS A 61 10.89 4.05 -15.26
N THR A 62 9.59 3.76 -15.33
CA THR A 62 8.58 4.27 -14.38
C THR A 62 8.40 3.30 -13.20
N PHE A 63 7.69 3.74 -12.15
CA PHE A 63 7.28 2.85 -11.05
C PHE A 63 6.51 1.64 -11.55
N LEU A 64 5.62 1.87 -12.52
CA LEU A 64 4.85 0.80 -13.14
C LEU A 64 5.77 -0.20 -13.84
N ASP A 65 6.80 0.26 -14.54
CA ASP A 65 7.70 -0.65 -15.28
C ASP A 65 8.58 -1.47 -14.34
N PHE A 66 8.94 -0.89 -13.19
CA PHE A 66 9.81 -1.56 -12.23
C PHE A 66 9.06 -2.57 -11.35
N TYR A 67 7.90 -2.19 -10.80
CA TYR A 67 7.17 -3.02 -9.83
C TYR A 67 5.93 -3.70 -10.41
N LEU A 68 5.34 -3.16 -11.48
CA LEU A 68 4.02 -3.55 -11.99
C LEU A 68 4.05 -3.84 -13.50
N SER A 69 5.10 -4.52 -13.95
CA SER A 69 5.44 -4.68 -15.37
C SER A 69 4.41 -5.50 -16.17
N LYS A 70 3.69 -6.42 -15.51
CA LYS A 70 2.70 -7.31 -16.12
C LYS A 70 1.29 -7.03 -15.58
N ALA A 71 0.28 -7.50 -16.30
CA ALA A 71 -1.13 -7.35 -15.91
C ALA A 71 -1.48 -7.99 -14.56
N ARG A 72 -0.70 -8.99 -14.13
CA ARG A 72 -0.83 -9.71 -12.84
C ARG A 72 0.28 -9.37 -11.84
N SER A 73 1.12 -8.37 -12.12
CA SER A 73 2.08 -7.86 -11.14
C SER A 73 1.36 -7.04 -10.09
N PHE A 74 1.81 -7.14 -8.84
CA PHE A 74 1.25 -6.38 -7.72
C PHE A 74 2.31 -6.02 -6.68
N VAL A 75 1.99 -4.99 -5.90
CA VAL A 75 2.61 -4.70 -4.59
C VAL A 75 1.51 -4.72 -3.54
N ILE A 76 1.68 -5.49 -2.48
CA ILE A 76 0.74 -5.59 -1.37
C ILE A 76 1.44 -5.02 -0.13
N PHE A 77 0.75 -4.11 0.54
CA PHE A 77 1.06 -3.69 1.90
C PHE A 77 0.05 -4.32 2.84
N GLU A 78 0.51 -5.21 3.72
CA GLU A 78 -0.32 -5.69 4.83
C GLU A 78 0.01 -4.86 6.07
N TYR A 79 -1.04 -4.40 6.74
CA TYR A 79 -0.91 -3.51 7.88
C TYR A 79 -1.96 -3.82 8.94
N GLN A 80 -1.59 -3.55 10.18
CA GLN A 80 -2.49 -3.53 11.33
C GLN A 80 -3.14 -2.14 11.39
N ARG A 81 -4.45 -2.10 11.59
CA ARG A 81 -5.18 -0.93 12.06
C ARG A 81 -6.02 -1.32 13.27
N GLN A 82 -5.76 -0.70 14.41
CA GLN A 82 -6.42 -1.09 15.67
C GLN A 82 -6.28 -2.62 15.87
N ASP A 83 -7.39 -3.35 15.81
CA ASP A 83 -7.48 -4.79 16.04
C ASP A 83 -7.82 -5.56 14.75
N GLN A 84 -7.69 -4.89 13.60
CA GLN A 84 -7.96 -5.43 12.27
C GLN A 84 -6.69 -5.44 11.43
N ILE A 85 -6.42 -6.58 10.78
CA ILE A 85 -5.43 -6.66 9.71
C ILE A 85 -6.11 -6.33 8.38
N SER A 86 -5.42 -5.59 7.53
CA SER A 86 -5.91 -5.26 6.19
C SER A 86 -4.74 -5.21 5.22
N CYS A 87 -5.06 -5.38 3.95
CA CYS A 87 -4.13 -5.26 2.85
C CYS A 87 -4.54 -4.08 1.96
N VAL A 88 -3.57 -3.43 1.36
CA VAL A 88 -3.79 -2.61 0.16
C VAL A 88 -2.95 -3.14 -0.98
N VAL A 89 -3.61 -3.40 -2.11
CA VAL A 89 -3.02 -3.96 -3.32
C VAL A 89 -2.85 -2.85 -4.35
N LEU A 90 -1.62 -2.62 -4.77
CA LEU A 90 -1.22 -1.72 -5.84
C LEU A 90 -1.03 -2.53 -7.12
N TYR A 91 -1.64 -2.08 -8.22
CA TYR A 91 -1.58 -2.79 -9.49
C TYR A 91 -1.68 -1.84 -10.69
N ARG A 92 -1.23 -2.32 -11.85
CA ARG A 92 -1.34 -1.60 -13.12
C ARG A 92 -2.72 -1.88 -13.73
N HIS A 93 -3.44 -0.83 -14.09
CA HIS A 93 -4.68 -0.92 -14.86
C HIS A 93 -4.73 0.22 -15.88
N ASN A 94 -4.96 -0.09 -17.16
CA ASN A 94 -4.91 0.86 -18.29
C ASN A 94 -3.67 1.77 -18.27
N ASN A 95 -2.49 1.17 -18.04
CA ASN A 95 -1.20 1.85 -17.94
C ASN A 95 -1.10 2.94 -16.84
N THR A 96 -1.95 2.85 -15.83
CA THR A 96 -1.95 3.74 -14.66
C THR A 96 -1.90 2.92 -13.38
N LEU A 97 -1.50 3.55 -12.27
CA LEU A 97 -1.44 2.92 -10.95
C LEU A 97 -2.80 3.00 -10.26
N HIS A 98 -3.31 1.85 -9.81
CA HIS A 98 -4.56 1.74 -9.08
C HIS A 98 -4.35 1.00 -7.76
N TYR A 99 -5.30 1.18 -6.85
CA TYR A 99 -5.28 0.62 -5.51
C TYR A 99 -6.63 -0.03 -5.17
N ARG A 100 -6.61 -1.11 -4.41
CA ARG A 100 -7.78 -1.66 -3.72
C ARG A 100 -7.41 -2.10 -2.31
N PHE A 101 -8.27 -1.78 -1.37
CA PHE A 101 -8.16 -2.25 0.00
C PHE A 101 -8.90 -3.57 0.16
N VAL A 102 -8.33 -4.46 0.97
CA VAL A 102 -8.84 -5.81 1.22
C VAL A 102 -8.81 -6.04 2.73
N LYS A 103 -9.93 -6.48 3.30
CA LYS A 103 -9.99 -6.79 4.73
C LYS A 103 -9.38 -8.18 4.99
N GLY A 104 -8.57 -8.31 6.03
CA GLY A 104 -7.89 -9.57 6.37
C GLY A 104 -6.39 -9.56 6.04
N ASP A 105 -5.71 -10.59 6.53
CA ASP A 105 -4.31 -10.85 6.22
C ASP A 105 -4.16 -11.51 4.85
N ALA A 106 -3.00 -11.31 4.22
CA ALA A 106 -2.78 -11.77 2.85
C ALA A 106 -2.80 -13.30 2.72
N ASP A 107 -2.46 -14.06 3.75
CA ASP A 107 -2.38 -15.52 3.66
C ASP A 107 -3.77 -16.17 3.65
N SER A 108 -4.67 -15.68 4.52
CA SER A 108 -6.05 -16.17 4.61
C SER A 108 -6.95 -15.64 3.49
N THR A 109 -6.58 -14.55 2.81
CA THR A 109 -7.41 -13.95 1.75
C THR A 109 -6.80 -14.07 0.35
N LEU A 110 -5.60 -13.52 0.15
CA LEU A 110 -4.97 -13.34 -1.17
C LEU A 110 -4.16 -14.58 -1.60
N PHE A 111 -3.62 -15.34 -0.66
CA PHE A 111 -2.70 -16.45 -0.91
C PHE A 111 -3.22 -17.81 -0.46
N THR A 112 -4.53 -17.96 -0.30
CA THR A 112 -5.13 -19.30 -0.27
C THR A 112 -4.85 -20.02 -1.59
N GLU A 113 -4.81 -21.35 -1.56
CA GLU A 113 -4.57 -22.14 -2.77
C GLU A 113 -5.62 -21.83 -3.86
N GLN A 114 -6.88 -21.67 -3.46
CA GLN A 114 -7.95 -21.28 -4.38
C GLN A 114 -7.75 -19.88 -4.97
N SER A 115 -7.37 -18.89 -4.15
CA SER A 115 -7.10 -17.52 -4.62
C SER A 115 -5.93 -17.47 -5.60
N LYS A 116 -4.85 -18.24 -5.34
CA LYS A 116 -3.70 -18.36 -6.26
C LYS A 116 -4.08 -18.99 -7.59
N MET A 117 -4.87 -20.05 -7.58
CA MET A 117 -5.35 -20.70 -8.82
C MET A 117 -6.20 -19.72 -9.65
N LYS A 118 -7.10 -18.98 -9.01
CA LYS A 118 -7.93 -17.96 -9.66
C LYS A 118 -7.09 -16.82 -10.25
N LEU A 119 -6.09 -16.34 -9.52
CA LEU A 119 -5.16 -15.32 -10.02
C LEU A 119 -4.45 -15.75 -11.32
N ASN A 120 -4.04 -17.02 -11.42
CA ASN A 120 -3.37 -17.54 -12.61
C ASN A 120 -4.28 -17.50 -13.86
N ASN A 121 -5.60 -17.60 -13.65
CA ASN A 121 -6.61 -17.60 -14.72
C ASN A 121 -7.21 -16.20 -14.98
N ALA A 122 -7.13 -15.28 -14.01
CA ALA A 122 -7.68 -13.93 -14.13
C ALA A 122 -7.00 -13.13 -15.25
N GLU A 123 -7.72 -12.25 -15.94
CA GLU A 123 -7.14 -11.41 -16.98
C GLU A 123 -6.09 -10.44 -16.40
N ASN A 124 -6.42 -9.80 -15.28
CA ASN A 124 -5.60 -8.82 -14.59
C ASN A 124 -5.96 -8.76 -13.09
N ILE A 125 -5.19 -8.00 -12.31
CA ILE A 125 -5.42 -7.86 -10.87
C ILE A 125 -6.77 -7.23 -10.52
N ASP A 126 -7.32 -6.34 -11.35
CA ASP A 126 -8.62 -5.74 -11.07
C ASP A 126 -9.72 -6.80 -11.03
N CYS A 127 -9.83 -7.62 -12.08
CA CYS A 127 -10.79 -8.71 -12.18
C CYS A 127 -10.64 -9.68 -11.01
N TRP A 128 -9.41 -10.12 -10.71
CA TRP A 128 -9.15 -11.02 -9.58
C TRP A 128 -9.62 -10.43 -8.25
N LEU A 129 -9.35 -9.15 -7.98
CA LEU A 129 -9.78 -8.52 -6.73
C LEU A 129 -11.30 -8.31 -6.67
N SER A 130 -11.93 -7.87 -7.76
CA SER A 130 -13.37 -7.55 -7.76
C SER A 130 -14.29 -8.75 -7.93
N GLU A 131 -13.84 -9.82 -8.57
CA GLU A 131 -14.67 -10.98 -8.90
C GLU A 131 -14.39 -12.17 -7.98
N ASP A 132 -13.11 -12.40 -7.65
CA ASP A 132 -12.71 -13.57 -6.87
C ASP A 132 -12.52 -13.25 -5.38
N ILE A 133 -11.67 -12.27 -5.05
CA ILE A 133 -11.36 -11.95 -3.66
C ILE A 133 -12.56 -11.32 -2.94
N ALA A 134 -13.40 -10.58 -3.67
CA ALA A 134 -14.65 -10.02 -3.15
C ALA A 134 -15.67 -11.08 -2.69
N GLN A 135 -15.52 -12.35 -3.10
CA GLN A 135 -16.35 -13.47 -2.61
C GLN A 135 -15.86 -14.02 -1.26
N ILE A 136 -14.61 -13.69 -0.88
CA ILE A 136 -13.94 -14.21 0.32
C ILE A 136 -14.01 -13.19 1.45
N THR A 137 -13.78 -11.92 1.11
CA THR A 137 -13.67 -10.84 2.09
C THR A 137 -14.11 -9.50 1.50
N GLU A 138 -14.22 -8.48 2.36
CA GLU A 138 -14.53 -7.13 1.93
C GLU A 138 -13.39 -6.53 1.10
N VAL A 139 -13.71 -6.12 -0.13
CA VAL A 139 -12.79 -5.45 -1.06
C VAL A 139 -13.35 -4.08 -1.42
N SER A 140 -12.53 -3.04 -1.30
CA SER A 140 -12.95 -1.70 -1.71
C SER A 140 -13.16 -1.63 -3.22
N ARG A 141 -13.93 -0.64 -3.67
CA ARG A 141 -13.87 -0.20 -5.06
C ARG A 141 -12.44 0.21 -5.46
N GLN A 142 -12.21 0.27 -6.76
CA GLN A 142 -10.95 0.74 -7.33
C GLN A 142 -10.70 2.22 -6.98
N ILE A 143 -9.50 2.49 -6.46
CA ILE A 143 -8.99 3.83 -6.18
C ILE A 143 -7.98 4.17 -7.28
N LYS A 144 -8.22 5.28 -7.98
CA LYS A 144 -7.53 5.58 -9.25
C LYS A 144 -6.38 6.57 -9.11
N THR A 145 -6.29 7.27 -7.98
CA THR A 145 -5.33 8.36 -7.81
C THR A 145 -4.60 8.22 -6.47
N ILE A 146 -3.32 8.64 -6.46
CA ILE A 146 -2.54 8.73 -5.22
C ILE A 146 -3.20 9.68 -4.22
N LYS A 147 -3.86 10.75 -4.67
CA LYS A 147 -4.57 11.69 -3.78
C LYS A 147 -5.71 11.02 -3.03
N ASP A 148 -6.52 10.22 -3.72
CA ASP A 148 -7.62 9.48 -3.09
C ASP A 148 -7.07 8.39 -2.14
N TYR A 149 -5.99 7.71 -2.54
CA TYR A 149 -5.30 6.76 -1.68
C TYR A 149 -4.80 7.42 -0.39
N CYS A 150 -4.09 8.56 -0.49
CA CYS A 150 -3.62 9.33 0.66
C CYS A 150 -4.79 9.75 1.55
N ALA A 151 -5.87 10.25 0.96
CA ALA A 151 -7.06 10.67 1.68
C ALA A 151 -7.68 9.52 2.50
N ILE A 152 -7.65 8.29 1.96
CA ILE A 152 -8.08 7.08 2.66
C ILE A 152 -7.08 6.68 3.75
N ILE A 153 -5.82 6.37 3.40
CA ILE A 153 -4.87 5.74 4.33
C ILE A 153 -4.53 6.68 5.51
N GLN A 154 -4.53 7.99 5.28
CA GLN A 154 -4.26 9.03 6.27
C GLN A 154 -5.52 9.53 6.99
N HIS A 155 -6.70 9.04 6.59
CA HIS A 155 -7.99 9.53 7.04
C HIS A 155 -8.12 11.07 6.90
N ASN A 156 -7.53 11.63 5.84
CA ASN A 156 -7.47 13.07 5.60
C ASN A 156 -8.30 13.44 4.38
N LEU A 157 -9.60 13.65 4.61
CA LEU A 157 -10.56 13.99 3.56
C LEU A 157 -10.70 15.52 3.35
N SER A 158 -9.89 16.36 4.01
CA SER A 158 -10.05 17.83 4.01
C SER A 158 -9.91 18.47 2.63
N HIS A 159 -9.16 17.82 1.72
CA HIS A 159 -8.95 18.30 0.35
C HIS A 159 -10.03 17.83 -0.63
N LEU A 160 -10.96 16.98 -0.18
CA LEU A 160 -12.08 16.52 -0.99
C LEU A 160 -13.30 17.39 -0.67
N SER A 161 -13.99 17.89 -1.71
CA SER A 161 -15.28 18.54 -1.47
C SER A 161 -16.25 17.52 -0.83
N PRO A 162 -17.12 17.95 0.10
CA PRO A 162 -18.08 17.05 0.76
C PRO A 162 -18.93 16.24 -0.23
N ILE A 163 -19.26 16.85 -1.37
CA ILE A 163 -20.00 16.23 -2.47
C ILE A 163 -19.17 15.12 -3.13
N LYS A 164 -17.89 15.40 -3.47
CA LYS A 164 -16.99 14.37 -4.01
C LYS A 164 -16.74 13.26 -3.01
N ALA A 165 -16.50 13.58 -1.74
CA ALA A 165 -16.26 12.57 -0.70
C ALA A 165 -17.45 11.61 -0.53
N ARG A 166 -18.68 12.13 -0.62
CA ARG A 166 -19.92 11.35 -0.52
C ARG A 166 -20.20 10.53 -1.78
N GLN A 167 -20.13 11.14 -2.97
CA GLN A 167 -20.37 10.44 -4.24
C GLN A 167 -19.33 9.36 -4.54
N SER A 168 -18.10 9.60 -4.11
CA SER A 168 -17.02 8.63 -4.25
C SER A 168 -17.05 7.56 -3.15
N GLY A 169 -17.80 7.70 -2.06
CA GLY A 169 -17.73 6.74 -0.96
C GLY A 169 -16.34 6.60 -0.33
N LEU A 170 -15.41 7.54 -0.58
CA LEU A 170 -14.05 7.51 -0.02
C LEU A 170 -14.06 7.56 1.51
N LYS A 171 -15.07 8.23 2.09
CA LYS A 171 -15.24 8.28 3.54
C LYS A 171 -15.48 6.89 4.14
N ASP A 172 -16.39 6.10 3.56
CA ASP A 172 -16.67 4.73 4.04
C ASP A 172 -15.42 3.85 3.98
N ILE A 173 -14.65 3.96 2.90
CA ILE A 173 -13.37 3.24 2.75
C ILE A 173 -12.35 3.73 3.79
N ALA A 174 -12.25 5.03 4.03
CA ALA A 174 -11.36 5.59 5.05
C ALA A 174 -11.75 5.18 6.48
N ASP A 175 -13.04 5.10 6.78
CA ASP A 175 -13.54 4.65 8.08
C ASP A 175 -13.14 3.19 8.36
N LYS A 176 -13.14 2.35 7.32
CA LYS A 176 -12.80 0.91 7.39
C LYS A 176 -11.31 0.59 7.31
N PHE A 177 -10.57 1.30 6.45
CA PHE A 177 -9.22 0.91 6.04
C PHE A 177 -8.10 1.89 6.38
N SER A 178 -8.38 3.11 6.86
CA SER A 178 -7.32 4.08 7.21
C SER A 178 -6.36 3.57 8.29
N LEU A 179 -5.16 4.12 8.44
CA LEU A 179 -4.29 3.78 9.59
C LEU A 179 -4.75 4.40 10.91
N CYS A 180 -5.44 5.54 10.81
CA CYS A 180 -5.92 6.30 11.97
C CYS A 180 -7.16 5.66 12.57
N ARG A 181 -7.43 5.89 13.86
CA ARG A 181 -8.77 5.63 14.41
C ARG A 181 -9.79 6.57 13.77
N PRO A 182 -11.08 6.18 13.63
CA PRO A 182 -12.14 7.09 13.21
C PRO A 182 -12.12 8.37 14.07
N GLY A 183 -12.13 9.54 13.43
CA GLY A 183 -12.04 10.84 14.10
C GLY A 183 -10.62 11.36 14.36
N LYS A 184 -9.56 10.57 14.14
CA LYS A 184 -8.16 11.04 14.05
C LYS A 184 -7.71 11.04 12.58
N SER A 185 -6.79 11.93 12.24
CA SER A 185 -6.21 12.04 10.90
C SER A 185 -4.70 12.26 11.02
N MET A 186 -3.91 11.58 10.17
CA MET A 186 -2.49 11.87 10.03
C MET A 186 -2.34 13.15 9.22
N ARG A 187 -1.88 14.20 9.88
CA ARG A 187 -1.54 15.49 9.24
C ARG A 187 -0.03 15.52 9.00
N HIS A 188 0.42 16.30 8.01
CA HIS A 188 1.84 16.59 7.73
C HIS A 188 2.69 15.55 6.98
N ILE A 189 2.11 14.53 6.35
CA ILE A 189 2.86 13.70 5.37
C ILE A 189 3.44 14.55 4.21
N GLU A 190 2.81 15.67 3.89
CA GLU A 190 3.31 16.65 2.91
C GLU A 190 4.66 17.28 3.32
N ARG A 191 5.05 17.25 4.60
CA ARG A 191 6.39 17.66 5.00
C ARG A 191 7.45 16.62 4.58
N LEU A 192 7.11 15.33 4.56
CA LEU A 192 8.01 14.29 4.05
C LEU A 192 8.28 14.46 2.56
N THR A 193 7.26 14.83 1.78
CA THR A 193 7.44 15.10 0.35
C THR A 193 8.34 16.30 0.10
N SER A 194 8.32 17.32 0.96
CA SER A 194 9.28 18.44 0.89
C SER A 194 10.71 18.04 1.27
N VAL A 195 10.87 17.15 2.26
CA VAL A 195 12.17 16.63 2.74
C VAL A 195 12.84 15.71 1.72
N MET A 196 12.09 15.10 0.80
CA MET A 196 12.62 14.24 -0.27
C MET A 196 13.62 14.91 -1.22
N HIS A 197 13.71 16.25 -1.24
CA HIS A 197 14.78 16.94 -1.98
C HIS A 197 16.17 16.73 -1.35
N LYS A 198 16.26 16.26 -0.09
CA LYS A 198 17.52 15.91 0.59
C LYS A 198 17.43 14.47 1.10
N LYS A 199 17.89 13.53 0.26
CA LYS A 199 17.90 12.05 0.43
C LYS A 199 18.23 11.50 1.83
N THR A 200 18.93 12.25 2.67
CA THR A 200 19.45 11.81 3.98
C THR A 200 18.44 11.80 5.11
N LYS A 201 17.30 12.51 5.01
CA LYS A 201 16.36 12.72 6.14
C LYS A 201 15.05 11.93 6.08
N LEU A 202 14.89 11.03 5.11
CA LEU A 202 13.66 10.25 4.90
C LEU A 202 13.33 9.35 6.10
N MET A 203 14.33 8.66 6.66
CA MET A 203 14.15 7.74 7.78
C MET A 203 13.95 8.46 9.12
N GLU A 204 14.56 9.64 9.30
CA GLU A 204 14.31 10.51 10.46
C GLU A 204 12.89 11.06 10.44
N GLY A 205 12.44 11.62 9.30
CA GLY A 205 11.07 12.10 9.17
C GLY A 205 10.01 10.99 9.27
N LEU A 206 10.31 9.78 8.78
CA LEU A 206 9.43 8.61 8.97
C LEU A 206 9.32 8.24 10.46
N LYS A 207 10.43 8.28 11.21
CA LYS A 207 10.43 8.00 12.66
C LYS A 207 9.64 9.04 13.45
N ASP A 208 9.81 10.32 13.14
CA ASP A 208 9.09 11.41 13.80
C ASP A 208 7.58 11.34 13.54
N MET A 209 7.17 11.03 12.30
CA MET A 209 5.76 10.88 11.94
C MET A 209 5.11 9.66 12.58
N VAL A 210 5.80 8.52 12.57
CA VAL A 210 5.38 7.32 13.29
C VAL A 210 5.22 7.70 14.76
N ALA A 211 6.20 8.37 15.37
CA ALA A 211 6.14 8.84 16.74
C ALA A 211 4.93 9.75 17.01
N ASP A 212 4.63 10.76 16.18
CA ASP A 212 3.46 11.64 16.32
C ASP A 212 2.11 10.88 16.22
N CYS A 213 2.07 9.76 15.49
CA CYS A 213 0.89 8.90 15.43
C CYS A 213 0.68 8.05 16.70
N PHE A 214 1.72 7.93 17.54
CA PHE A 214 1.73 7.09 18.74
C PHE A 214 1.93 7.86 20.05
N ILE A 215 2.42 9.09 20.02
CA ILE A 215 2.66 9.96 21.17
C ILE A 215 1.56 11.01 21.21
N ASP A 216 0.38 10.59 21.62
CA ASP A 216 -0.63 11.43 22.27
C ASP A 216 -1.51 10.43 23.04
N SER A 217 -0.90 9.91 24.10
CA SER A 217 -1.52 9.15 25.18
C SER A 217 -1.55 10.00 26.43
#